data_AF-A0A2I7SKQ2-F1
#
_entry.id   AF-A0A2I7SKQ2-F1
#
_cell.length_a   1.000
_cell.length_b   1.000
_cell.length_c   1.000
_cell.angle_alpha   90.00
_cell.angle_beta   90.00
_cell.angle_gamma   90.00
#
_symmetry.space_group_name_H-M   'P 1'
#
loop_
_entity.id
_entity.type
_entity.pdbx_description
1 polymer ?
#
loop_
_entity_poly.entity_id
_entity_poly.type
_entity_poly.pdbx_seq_one_letter_code
_entity_poly.pdbx_strand_id
1 'polypeptide(L)'
;MVKFCNIKLQIFATLYYICLLKNTINAMNKSSKKRIKFNEIAIDILIKRYGYSIDYIRKSLRGDRTGIMPDILIKEYNKLDSASKDAIQNKTKDLNE
;
A
#
# COMPACT_ATOMS: atom_id res chain seq x y z
N MET A 1 -53.26 27.86 -12.81
CA MET A 1 -52.50 26.85 -13.57
C MET A 1 -50.97 27.02 -13.55
N VAL A 2 -50.37 27.87 -12.69
CA VAL A 2 -48.91 28.13 -12.71
C VAL A 2 -48.10 27.27 -11.71
N LYS A 3 -48.74 26.72 -10.68
CA LYS A 3 -48.07 25.93 -9.63
C LYS A 3 -47.51 24.58 -10.11
N PHE A 4 -48.05 24.03 -11.21
CA PHE A 4 -47.63 22.72 -11.74
C PHE A 4 -46.29 22.75 -12.49
N CYS A 5 -45.90 23.89 -13.07
CA CYS A 5 -44.67 24.01 -13.86
C CYS A 5 -43.42 24.09 -12.96
N ASN A 6 -43.53 24.78 -11.82
CA ASN A 6 -42.43 24.96 -10.86
C ASN A 6 -42.01 23.62 -10.20
N ILE A 7 -42.98 22.76 -9.88
CA ILE A 7 -42.72 21.46 -9.24
C ILE A 7 -41.91 20.53 -10.16
N LYS A 8 -42.22 20.50 -11.48
CA LYS A 8 -41.45 19.68 -12.43
C LYS A 8 -40.00 20.18 -12.54
N LEU A 9 -39.79 21.50 -12.67
CA LEU A 9 -38.45 22.08 -12.72
C LEU A 9 -37.64 21.79 -11.45
N GLN A 10 -38.29 21.86 -10.28
CA GLN A 10 -37.67 21.61 -8.99
C GLN A 10 -37.30 20.13 -8.79
N ILE A 11 -38.09 19.20 -9.34
CA ILE A 11 -37.77 17.77 -9.38
C ILE A 11 -36.56 17.50 -10.30
N PHE A 12 -36.49 18.13 -11.47
CA PHE A 12 -35.34 17.97 -12.37
C PHE A 12 -34.03 18.52 -11.74
N ALA A 13 -34.10 19.67 -11.08
CA ALA A 13 -32.94 20.26 -10.40
C ALA A 13 -32.43 19.41 -9.23
N THR A 14 -33.34 18.85 -8.42
CA THR A 14 -32.97 17.97 -7.31
C THR A 14 -32.38 16.65 -7.78
N LEU A 15 -32.93 16.04 -8.84
CA LEU A 15 -32.37 14.83 -9.45
C LEU A 15 -30.95 15.07 -10.02
N TYR A 16 -30.73 16.22 -10.67
CA TYR A 16 -29.41 16.61 -11.17
C TYR A 16 -28.38 16.76 -10.04
N TYR A 17 -28.76 17.43 -8.94
CA TYR A 17 -27.87 17.63 -7.79
C TYR A 17 -27.54 16.31 -7.06
N ILE A 18 -28.52 15.41 -6.90
CA ILE A 18 -28.30 14.06 -6.34
C ILE A 18 -27.38 13.24 -7.23
N CYS A 19 -27.52 13.33 -8.56
CA CYS A 19 -26.66 12.64 -9.51
C CYS A 19 -25.21 13.13 -9.41
N LEU A 20 -24.99 14.45 -9.32
CA LEU A 20 -23.68 15.06 -9.17
C LEU A 20 -22.99 14.62 -7.86
N LEU A 21 -23.74 14.58 -6.75
CA LEU A 21 -23.24 14.13 -5.45
C LEU A 21 -22.79 12.66 -5.46
N LYS A 22 -23.58 11.76 -6.07
CA LYS A 22 -23.23 10.32 -6.17
C LYS A 22 -21.91 10.09 -6.90
N ASN A 23 -21.62 10.87 -7.94
CA ASN A 23 -20.38 10.74 -8.71
C ASN A 23 -19.15 11.21 -7.90
N THR A 24 -19.29 12.25 -7.07
CA THR A 24 -18.18 12.75 -6.22
C THR A 24 -17.81 11.80 -5.09
N ILE A 25 -18.79 11.14 -4.46
CA ILE A 25 -18.56 10.19 -3.37
C ILE A 25 -17.76 8.98 -3.87
N ASN A 26 -18.06 8.49 -5.07
CA ASN A 26 -17.36 7.35 -5.68
C ASN A 26 -15.88 7.65 -6.00
N ALA A 27 -15.54 8.89 -6.37
CA ALA A 27 -14.16 9.28 -6.65
C ALA A 27 -13.30 9.39 -5.38
N MET A 28 -13.94 9.77 -4.26
CA MET A 28 -13.30 10.03 -2.97
C MET A 28 -13.22 8.78 -2.08
N ASN A 29 -14.03 7.75 -2.36
CA ASN A 29 -13.97 6.44 -1.72
C ASN A 29 -12.90 5.50 -2.35
N LYS A 30 -11.75 6.05 -2.75
CA LYS A 30 -10.59 5.25 -3.12
C LYS A 30 -9.79 5.00 -1.86
N SER A 31 -9.94 3.81 -1.28
CA SER A 31 -9.10 3.40 -0.15
C SER A 31 -7.64 3.39 -0.59
N SER A 32 -6.82 4.28 -0.01
CA SER A 32 -5.39 4.32 -0.33
C SER A 32 -4.72 3.05 0.18
N LYS A 33 -4.07 2.28 -0.71
CA LYS A 33 -3.32 1.08 -0.30
C LYS A 33 -2.21 1.49 0.67
N LYS A 34 -2.16 0.84 1.83
CA LYS A 34 -1.10 1.04 2.83
C LYS A 34 0.27 0.75 2.20
N ARG A 35 1.23 1.67 2.35
CA ARG A 35 2.60 1.49 1.85
C ARG A 35 3.34 0.48 2.73
N ILE A 36 3.92 -0.56 2.12
CA ILE A 36 4.74 -1.54 2.83
C ILE A 36 6.10 -0.92 3.10
N LYS A 37 6.50 -0.88 4.39
CA LYS A 37 7.84 -0.46 4.81
C LYS A 37 8.71 -1.70 4.95
N PHE A 38 9.83 -1.72 4.25
CA PHE A 38 10.83 -2.78 4.33
C PHE A 38 11.99 -2.36 5.24
N ASN A 39 12.72 -3.34 5.76
CA ASN A 39 13.94 -3.11 6.52
C ASN A 39 15.06 -2.64 5.57
N GLU A 40 15.51 -1.40 5.76
CA GLU A 40 16.51 -0.75 4.91
C GLU A 40 17.87 -1.45 5.01
N ILE A 41 18.25 -1.89 6.20
CA ILE A 41 19.53 -2.58 6.45
C ILE A 41 19.57 -3.92 5.68
N ALA A 42 18.46 -4.66 5.71
CA ALA A 42 18.37 -5.93 4.97
C ALA A 42 18.47 -5.70 3.46
N ILE A 43 17.88 -4.62 2.93
CA ILE A 43 18.00 -4.27 1.51
C ILE A 43 19.45 -3.92 1.15
N ASP A 44 20.15 -3.14 1.98
CA ASP A 44 21.54 -2.76 1.74
C ASP A 44 22.47 -3.98 1.70
N ILE A 45 22.24 -4.98 2.57
CA ILE A 45 22.98 -6.24 2.56
C ILE A 45 22.75 -6.99 1.24
N LEU A 46 21.50 -7.07 0.77
CA LEU A 46 21.17 -7.74 -0.50
C LEU A 46 21.80 -7.05 -1.71
N ILE A 47 21.86 -5.72 -1.70
CA ILE A 47 22.55 -4.94 -2.75
C ILE A 47 24.04 -5.27 -2.76
N LYS A 48 24.69 -5.29 -1.59
CA LYS A 48 26.11 -5.62 -1.48
C LYS A 48 26.41 -7.06 -1.90
N ARG A 49 25.51 -8.00 -1.61
CA ARG A 49 25.70 -9.42 -1.94
C ARG A 49 25.52 -9.71 -3.42
N TYR A 50 24.48 -9.13 -4.04
CA TYR A 50 24.07 -9.52 -5.39
C TYR A 50 24.31 -8.45 -6.47
N GLY A 51 24.61 -7.21 -6.07
CA GLY A 51 24.87 -6.11 -7.01
C GLY A 51 23.64 -5.59 -7.76
N TYR A 52 22.42 -5.94 -7.33
CA TYR A 52 21.19 -5.46 -7.97
C TYR A 52 20.80 -4.07 -7.49
N SER A 53 20.04 -3.36 -8.33
CA SER A 53 19.46 -2.07 -7.96
C SER A 53 18.39 -2.20 -6.87
N ILE A 54 18.27 -1.16 -6.04
CA ILE A 54 17.24 -1.06 -4.99
C ILE A 54 15.83 -1.30 -5.56
N ASP A 55 15.55 -0.71 -6.72
CA ASP A 55 14.25 -0.86 -7.39
C ASP A 55 13.99 -2.31 -7.81
N TYR A 56 15.02 -3.02 -8.26
CA TYR A 56 14.87 -4.42 -8.61
C TYR A 56 14.46 -5.28 -7.42
N ILE A 57 15.20 -5.14 -6.32
CA ILE A 57 14.94 -5.87 -5.07
C ILE A 57 13.54 -5.54 -4.54
N ARG A 58 13.16 -4.26 -4.50
CA ARG A 58 11.82 -3.85 -4.02
C ARG A 58 10.68 -4.42 -4.85
N LYS A 59 10.83 -4.45 -6.18
CA LYS A 59 9.83 -5.06 -7.08
C LYS A 59 9.74 -6.58 -6.87
N SER A 60 10.87 -7.25 -6.65
CA SER A 60 10.88 -8.67 -6.27
C SER A 60 10.16 -8.91 -4.95
N LEU A 61 10.43 -8.12 -3.90
CA LEU A 61 9.78 -8.27 -2.58
C LEU A 61 8.27 -7.98 -2.61
N ARG A 62 7.80 -7.12 -3.54
CA ARG A 62 6.37 -6.86 -3.75
C ARG A 62 5.65 -7.99 -4.51
N GLY A 63 6.39 -8.84 -5.21
CA GLY A 63 5.86 -9.82 -6.15
C GLY A 63 5.59 -9.28 -7.55
N ASP A 64 6.11 -8.08 -7.89
CA ASP A 64 5.96 -7.50 -9.23
C ASP A 64 6.80 -8.28 -10.27
N ARG A 65 7.83 -9.01 -9.83
CA ARG A 65 8.70 -9.85 -10.67
C ARG A 65 8.73 -11.28 -10.15
N THR A 66 8.50 -12.24 -11.03
CA THR A 66 8.56 -13.67 -10.73
C THR A 66 9.77 -14.30 -11.42
N GLY A 67 10.40 -15.28 -10.76
CA GLY A 67 11.54 -16.01 -11.30
C GLY A 67 12.47 -16.51 -10.19
N ILE A 68 13.50 -17.27 -10.59
CA ILE A 68 14.41 -17.94 -9.66
C ILE A 68 15.14 -16.93 -8.76
N MET A 69 15.63 -15.82 -9.33
CA MET A 69 16.37 -14.82 -8.56
C MET A 69 15.50 -14.02 -7.58
N PRO A 70 14.31 -13.50 -7.99
CA PRO A 70 13.34 -12.93 -7.04
C PRO A 70 13.00 -13.87 -5.88
N ASP A 71 12.79 -15.17 -6.14
CA ASP A 71 12.45 -16.13 -5.10
C ASP A 71 13.57 -16.31 -4.06
N ILE A 72 14.83 -16.32 -4.52
CA ILE A 72 16.00 -16.34 -3.64
C ILE A 72 16.07 -15.08 -2.79
N LEU A 73 15.88 -13.90 -3.41
CA LEU A 73 15.88 -12.61 -2.70
C LEU A 73 14.81 -12.54 -1.62
N ILE A 74 13.60 -13.04 -1.90
CA ILE A 74 12.50 -13.09 -0.93
C ILE A 74 12.87 -13.98 0.27
N LYS A 75 13.42 -15.18 0.01
CA LYS A 75 13.83 -16.11 1.07
C LYS A 75 14.92 -15.51 1.97
N GLU A 76 15.94 -14.90 1.37
CA GLU A 76 17.04 -14.32 2.15
C GLU A 76 16.61 -13.07 2.92
N TYR A 77 15.81 -12.19 2.29
CA TYR A 77 15.26 -11.02 2.97
C TYR A 77 14.46 -11.42 4.21
N ASN A 78 13.57 -12.42 4.10
CA ASN A 78 12.76 -12.88 5.22
C ASN A 78 13.62 -13.42 6.38
N LYS A 79 14.71 -14.12 6.06
CA LYS A 79 15.66 -14.62 7.07
C LYS A 79 16.40 -13.49 7.79
N LEU A 80 16.80 -12.44 7.06
CA LEU A 80 17.45 -11.27 7.65
C LEU A 80 16.47 -10.46 8.52
N ASP A 81 15.23 -10.32 8.05
CA ASP A 81 14.19 -9.57 8.77
C ASP A 81 13.77 -10.29 10.06
N SER A 82 13.63 -11.62 10.04
CA SER A 82 13.34 -12.40 11.25
C SER A 82 14.48 -12.30 12.26
N ALA A 83 15.74 -12.52 11.83
CA ALA A 83 16.90 -12.41 12.71
C ALA A 83 17.04 -11.02 13.34
N SER A 84 16.72 -9.97 12.57
CA SER A 84 16.72 -8.59 13.09
C SER A 84 15.66 -8.39 14.17
N LYS A 85 14.45 -8.91 13.96
CA LYS A 85 13.35 -8.83 14.94
C LYS A 85 13.67 -9.62 16.21
N ASP A 86 14.22 -10.81 16.07
CA ASP A 86 14.60 -11.66 17.21
C ASP A 86 15.67 -10.96 18.07
N ALA A 87 16.69 -10.38 17.43
CA ALA A 87 17.72 -9.62 18.13
C ALA A 87 17.18 -8.38 18.87
N ILE A 88 16.21 -7.67 18.27
CA ILE A 88 15.55 -6.52 18.92
C ILE A 88 14.71 -7.00 20.11
N GLN A 89 13.99 -8.11 19.96
CA GLN A 89 13.14 -8.66 21.00
C GLN A 89 13.95 -9.11 22.22
N ASN A 90 15.08 -9.79 22.00
CA ASN A 90 15.96 -10.24 23.08
C ASN A 90 16.52 -9.04 23.85
N LYS A 91 17.07 -8.03 23.16
CA LYS A 91 17.54 -6.80 23.80
C LYS A 91 16.46 -6.07 24.59
N THR A 92 15.22 -6.12 24.11
CA THR A 92 14.09 -5.51 24.82
C THR A 92 13.78 -6.26 26.12
N LYS A 93 13.94 -7.59 26.16
CA LYS A 93 13.75 -8.37 27.39
C LYS A 93 14.83 -8.04 28.42
N ASP A 94 16.09 -8.02 27.98
CA ASP A 94 17.24 -7.71 28.84
C ASP A 94 17.17 -6.31 29.49
N LEU A 95 16.44 -5.36 28.88
CA LEU A 95 16.25 -4.00 29.41
C LEU A 95 15.09 -3.87 30.40
N ASN A 96 14.19 -4.85 30.43
CA ASN A 96 13.01 -4.83 31.30
C ASN A 96 13.18 -5.71 32.56
N GLU A 97 14.29 -6.46 32.64
CA GLU A 97 14.77 -7.17 33.84
C GLU A 97 15.76 -6.28 34.62
#